data_AF-A0A5C5DAP7-F1
#
_entry.id   AF-A0A5C5DAP7-F1
#
_cell.length_a   1.000
_cell.length_b   1.000
_cell.length_c   1.000
_cell.angle_alpha   90.00
_cell.angle_beta   90.00
_cell.angle_gamma   90.00
#
_symmetry.space_group_name_H-M   'P 1'
#
loop_
_entity.id
_entity.type
_entity.pdbx_description
1 polymer ?
#
loop_
_entity_poly.entity_id
_entity_poly.type
_entity_poly.pdbx_seq_one_letter_code
_entity_poly.pdbx_strand_id
1 'polypeptide(L)'
;MNKVSTLALLTCITAIPSAMAAGDSMLDKWFGTVAFDGFVYDSSCQISNADKNKTISLPAVRYSDVQEGVERNIAIPFTITLHGCNAIANRAPVIALDRNSSNATKDGYLKNTGNGPENIALLLMDNNRKAIDLRTTTYHEAATSIEQSDGNARSYKFHVGYIKLNNEYKASTTVGPVLAQAYYRITYL
;
A
#
# COMPACT_ATOMS: atom_id res chain seq x y z
N MET A 1 92.69 44.14 1.04
CA MET A 1 92.00 44.80 -0.09
C MET A 1 91.19 43.77 -0.86
N ASN A 2 89.98 44.15 -1.30
CA ASN A 2 88.99 43.46 -2.15
C ASN A 2 88.21 42.30 -1.49
N LYS A 3 86.89 42.35 -1.24
CA LYS A 3 85.65 42.72 -1.98
C LYS A 3 84.96 41.53 -2.70
N VAL A 4 83.82 41.12 -2.12
CA VAL A 4 82.47 41.00 -2.72
C VAL A 4 82.01 39.68 -3.42
N SER A 5 80.79 39.28 -3.01
CA SER A 5 79.65 38.66 -3.74
C SER A 5 79.53 37.15 -3.99
N THR A 6 78.37 36.62 -3.57
CA THR A 6 77.29 35.89 -4.32
C THR A 6 76.64 34.86 -3.39
N LEU A 7 75.38 34.44 -3.42
CA LEU A 7 74.09 34.88 -3.97
C LEU A 7 73.03 34.02 -3.23
N ALA A 8 71.79 34.49 -3.11
CA ALA A 8 70.69 33.85 -2.39
C ALA A 8 69.89 32.80 -3.21
N LEU A 9 69.00 32.08 -2.50
CA LEU A 9 67.77 31.34 -2.91
C LEU A 9 67.88 29.88 -3.40
N LEU A 10 67.11 28.93 -2.80
CA LEU A 10 65.79 28.44 -3.31
C LEU A 10 65.34 27.10 -2.64
N THR A 11 64.14 27.09 -2.06
CA THR A 11 63.10 26.01 -1.99
C THR A 11 63.37 24.61 -1.42
N CYS A 12 62.60 24.22 -0.38
CA CYS A 12 61.58 23.16 -0.49
C CYS A 12 60.62 23.17 0.72
N ILE A 13 59.38 23.65 0.50
CA ILE A 13 58.22 23.37 1.34
C ILE A 13 57.63 22.06 0.83
N THR A 14 57.61 21.01 1.66
CA THR A 14 56.66 19.91 1.51
C THR A 14 55.92 19.76 2.84
N ALA A 15 54.77 20.40 2.92
CA ALA A 15 53.76 20.06 3.90
C ALA A 15 53.18 18.71 3.48
N ILE A 16 53.37 17.68 4.31
CA ILE A 16 52.63 16.43 4.16
C ILE A 16 51.23 16.70 4.72
N PRO A 17 50.16 16.62 3.91
CA PRO A 17 48.82 16.57 4.48
C PRO A 17 48.67 15.22 5.17
N SER A 18 48.67 15.24 6.50
CA SER A 18 48.21 14.12 7.31
C SER A 18 46.77 13.84 6.91
N ALA A 19 46.56 12.78 6.13
CA ALA A 19 45.24 12.20 5.95
C ALA A 19 44.75 11.75 7.33
N MET A 20 43.74 12.43 7.88
CA MET A 20 42.98 11.87 8.99
C MET A 20 42.21 10.67 8.42
N ALA A 21 42.79 9.48 8.55
CA ALA A 21 42.02 8.25 8.45
C ALA A 21 40.90 8.38 9.49
N ALA A 22 39.66 8.45 9.02
CA ALA A 22 38.51 8.22 9.88
C ALA A 22 38.76 6.88 10.58
N GLY A 23 38.93 6.93 11.90
CA GLY A 23 39.17 5.75 12.69
C GLY A 23 37.97 4.84 12.56
N ASP A 24 38.09 3.80 11.73
CA ASP A 24 37.30 2.59 11.86
C ASP A 24 37.70 2.01 13.23
N SER A 25 36.83 2.19 14.21
CA SER A 25 37.14 1.88 15.59
C SER A 25 37.26 0.35 15.70
N MET A 26 38.31 -0.17 16.36
CA MET A 26 38.42 -1.62 16.61
C MET A 26 37.21 -2.18 17.38
N LEU A 27 36.36 -1.32 17.95
CA LEU A 27 35.11 -1.69 18.61
C LEU A 27 34.08 -2.23 17.61
N ASP A 28 34.01 -1.71 16.38
CA ASP A 28 33.01 -2.14 15.37
C ASP A 28 33.24 -3.57 14.85
N LYS A 29 34.41 -4.18 15.15
CA LYS A 29 34.73 -5.59 14.83
C LYS A 29 34.30 -6.60 15.91
N TRP A 30 33.94 -6.14 17.11
CA TRP A 30 33.61 -7.00 18.26
C TRP A 30 32.13 -6.98 18.63
N PHE A 31 31.35 -6.11 18.01
CA PHE A 31 29.91 -5.97 18.26
C PHE A 31 29.11 -6.39 17.03
N GLY A 32 28.05 -7.16 17.26
CA GLY A 32 27.03 -7.49 16.26
C GLY A 32 25.71 -6.84 16.63
N THR A 33 24.94 -6.41 15.63
CA THR A 33 23.61 -5.82 15.85
C THR A 33 22.53 -6.86 15.61
N VAL A 34 21.54 -6.93 16.51
CA VAL A 34 20.30 -7.67 16.30
C VAL A 34 19.17 -6.66 16.11
N ALA A 35 18.46 -6.74 14.99
CA ALA A 35 17.29 -5.92 14.72
C ALA A 35 16.01 -6.66 15.15
N PHE A 36 15.14 -5.97 15.90
CA PHE A 36 13.83 -6.46 16.29
C PHE A 36 12.76 -5.60 15.63
N ASP A 37 11.85 -6.24 14.90
CA ASP A 37 10.66 -5.61 14.35
C ASP A 37 9.43 -6.34 14.87
N GLY A 38 8.45 -5.59 15.36
CA GLY A 38 7.30 -6.14 16.05
C GLY A 38 6.15 -5.14 16.07
N PHE A 39 4.93 -5.67 16.01
CA PHE A 39 3.71 -4.88 16.00
C PHE A 39 2.80 -5.36 17.13
N VAL A 40 2.45 -4.45 18.05
CA VAL A 40 1.51 -4.71 19.15
C VAL A 40 0.16 -4.10 18.77
N TYR A 41 -0.91 -4.89 18.84
CA TYR A 41 -2.26 -4.44 18.57
C TYR A 41 -3.14 -4.75 19.79
N ASP A 42 -4.06 -3.83 20.10
CA ASP A 42 -4.91 -3.83 21.30
C ASP A 42 -6.02 -4.91 21.26
N SER A 43 -6.11 -5.64 20.15
CA SER A 43 -7.28 -6.41 19.81
C SER A 43 -7.04 -7.90 19.67
N SER A 44 -8.01 -8.74 20.00
CA SER A 44 -7.91 -10.20 19.82
C SER A 44 -7.98 -10.62 18.33
N CYS A 45 -8.67 -9.83 17.50
CA CYS A 45 -8.84 -10.15 16.09
C CYS A 45 -7.54 -10.02 15.30
N GLN A 46 -7.29 -11.00 14.45
CA GLN A 46 -6.22 -11.00 13.47
C GLN A 46 -6.79 -11.17 12.06
N ILE A 47 -6.26 -10.42 11.10
CA ILE A 47 -6.50 -10.69 9.67
C ILE A 47 -5.88 -12.05 9.34
N SER A 48 -6.65 -12.94 8.72
CA SER A 48 -6.13 -14.22 8.23
C SER A 48 -4.90 -14.02 7.36
N ASN A 49 -3.88 -14.86 7.51
CA ASN A 49 -2.65 -14.75 6.72
C ASN A 49 -2.92 -14.79 5.20
N ALA A 50 -3.96 -15.52 4.77
CA ALA A 50 -4.38 -15.58 3.37
C ALA A 50 -4.94 -14.24 2.84
N ASP A 51 -5.41 -13.36 3.73
CA ASP A 51 -6.06 -12.10 3.37
C ASP A 51 -5.11 -10.88 3.47
N LYS A 52 -4.00 -10.97 4.23
CA LYS A 52 -3.04 -9.87 4.45
C LYS A 52 -2.47 -9.27 3.15
N ASN A 53 -2.14 -10.10 2.17
CA ASN A 53 -1.55 -9.70 0.88
C ASN A 53 -2.34 -10.29 -0.30
N LYS A 54 -3.66 -10.22 -0.21
CA LYS A 54 -4.56 -10.86 -1.18
C LYS A 54 -4.54 -10.12 -2.52
N THR A 55 -4.35 -10.88 -3.59
CA THR A 55 -4.54 -10.38 -4.96
C THR A 55 -5.85 -10.92 -5.52
N ILE A 56 -6.69 -10.04 -6.04
CA ILE A 56 -7.94 -10.40 -6.72
C ILE A 56 -7.73 -10.26 -8.22
N SER A 57 -7.79 -11.39 -8.94
CA SER A 57 -7.70 -11.40 -10.40
C SER A 57 -9.07 -11.12 -11.00
N LEU A 58 -9.16 -10.06 -11.80
CA LEU A 58 -10.34 -9.77 -12.61
C LEU A 58 -10.17 -10.41 -14.01
N PRO A 59 -11.26 -10.86 -14.64
CA PRO A 59 -11.21 -11.38 -16.01
C PRO A 59 -10.83 -10.27 -16.99
N ALA A 60 -10.19 -10.64 -18.11
CA ALA A 60 -10.00 -9.72 -19.21
C ALA A 60 -11.35 -9.41 -19.87
N VAL A 61 -11.66 -8.14 -20.04
CA VAL A 61 -12.91 -7.64 -20.62
C VAL A 61 -12.61 -6.75 -21.83
N ARG A 62 -13.58 -6.59 -22.74
CA ARG A 62 -13.40 -5.68 -23.88
C ARG A 62 -13.55 -4.24 -23.40
N TYR A 63 -12.72 -3.35 -23.95
CA TYR A 63 -12.78 -1.92 -23.63
C TYR A 63 -14.17 -1.32 -23.88
N SER A 64 -14.81 -1.68 -25.01
CA SER A 64 -16.17 -1.27 -25.37
C SER A 64 -17.19 -1.57 -24.27
N ASP A 65 -17.11 -2.76 -23.68
CA ASP A 65 -18.11 -3.27 -22.74
C ASP A 65 -18.04 -2.49 -21.41
N VAL A 66 -16.82 -2.10 -21.02
CA VAL A 66 -16.60 -1.20 -19.87
C VAL A 66 -17.13 0.21 -20.17
N GLN A 67 -16.92 0.72 -21.39
CA GLN A 67 -17.40 2.06 -21.79
C GLN A 67 -18.93 2.14 -21.89
N GLU A 68 -19.58 1.06 -22.28
CA GLU A 68 -21.05 0.94 -22.28
C GLU A 68 -21.61 0.75 -20.86
N GLY A 69 -20.76 0.44 -19.88
CA GLY A 69 -21.13 0.24 -18.48
C GLY A 69 -21.68 -1.15 -18.18
N VAL A 70 -21.59 -2.09 -19.13
CA VAL A 70 -22.04 -3.48 -19.02
C VAL A 70 -21.30 -4.19 -17.87
N GLU A 71 -20.01 -3.87 -17.72
CA GLU A 71 -19.10 -4.51 -16.75
C GLU A 71 -19.33 -4.13 -15.29
N ARG A 72 -20.20 -3.15 -15.00
CA ARG A 72 -20.58 -2.83 -13.61
C ARG A 72 -21.27 -4.00 -12.92
N ASN A 73 -21.89 -4.89 -13.69
CA ASN A 73 -22.66 -6.03 -13.18
C ASN A 73 -21.83 -7.32 -13.03
N ILE A 74 -20.58 -7.35 -13.51
CA ILE A 74 -19.69 -8.52 -13.51
C ILE A 74 -18.63 -8.38 -12.39
N ALA A 75 -19.06 -7.88 -11.24
CA ALA A 75 -18.18 -7.66 -10.11
C ALA A 75 -17.75 -9.01 -9.49
N ILE A 76 -16.46 -9.17 -9.27
CA ILE A 76 -15.86 -10.36 -8.66
C ILE A 76 -15.99 -10.25 -7.14
N PRO A 77 -16.67 -11.20 -6.47
CA PRO A 77 -16.75 -11.22 -5.02
C PRO A 77 -15.40 -11.63 -4.42
N PHE A 78 -15.08 -11.06 -3.27
CA PHE A 78 -13.99 -11.54 -2.42
C PHE A 78 -14.32 -11.33 -0.95
N THR A 79 -13.60 -12.05 -0.09
CA THR A 79 -13.77 -11.98 1.37
C THR A 79 -12.49 -11.57 2.06
N ILE A 80 -12.63 -10.90 3.20
CA ILE A 80 -11.58 -10.70 4.20
C ILE A 80 -12.05 -11.43 5.46
N THR A 81 -11.18 -12.24 6.04
CA THR A 81 -11.50 -13.08 7.20
C THR A 81 -10.69 -12.63 8.39
N LEU A 82 -11.37 -12.41 9.51
CA LEU A 82 -10.74 -12.21 10.81
C LEU A 82 -10.90 -13.48 11.65
N HIS A 83 -9.89 -13.82 12.43
CA HIS A 83 -9.90 -14.94 13.38
C HIS A 83 -9.42 -14.49 14.75
N GLY A 84 -9.67 -15.31 15.78
CA GLY A 84 -9.32 -14.98 17.15
C GLY A 84 -10.13 -13.80 17.73
N CYS A 85 -11.27 -13.46 17.13
CA CYS A 85 -12.08 -12.31 17.52
C CYS A 85 -12.88 -12.57 18.81
N ASN A 86 -12.18 -12.64 19.94
CA ASN A 86 -12.81 -12.58 21.25
C ASN A 86 -13.37 -11.17 21.46
N ALA A 87 -14.68 -11.05 21.72
CA ALA A 87 -15.33 -9.76 21.89
C ALA A 87 -14.64 -8.98 23.03
N ILE A 88 -14.04 -7.83 22.69
CA ILE A 88 -13.52 -6.90 23.69
C ILE A 88 -14.64 -5.90 23.98
N ALA A 89 -15.09 -5.84 25.22
CA ALA A 89 -16.05 -4.85 25.72
C ALA A 89 -17.32 -4.69 24.85
N ASN A 90 -17.86 -5.78 24.30
CA ASN A 90 -19.04 -5.81 23.41
C ASN A 90 -18.91 -5.01 22.09
N ARG A 91 -17.71 -4.62 21.67
CA ARG A 91 -17.50 -3.95 20.37
C ARG A 91 -17.23 -4.98 19.28
N ALA A 92 -18.00 -4.91 18.21
CA ALA A 92 -17.77 -5.74 17.04
C ALA A 92 -16.57 -5.17 16.24
N PRO A 93 -15.63 -6.02 15.81
CA PRO A 93 -14.61 -5.60 14.87
C PRO A 93 -15.27 -5.20 13.54
N VAL A 94 -14.78 -4.13 12.93
CA VAL A 94 -15.19 -3.69 11.60
C VAL A 94 -13.96 -3.56 10.71
N ILE A 95 -14.15 -3.74 9.40
CA ILE A 95 -13.12 -3.43 8.42
C ILE A 95 -13.25 -1.96 8.05
N ALA A 96 -12.24 -1.17 8.41
CA ALA A 96 -12.07 0.18 7.90
C ALA A 96 -11.29 0.11 6.59
N LEU A 97 -11.89 0.64 5.53
CA LEU A 97 -11.18 1.00 4.30
C LEU A 97 -10.79 2.46 4.45
N ASP A 98 -9.50 2.72 4.66
CA ASP A 98 -9.00 4.06 4.94
C ASP A 98 -9.06 4.97 3.70
N ARG A 99 -9.17 6.28 3.94
CA ARG A 99 -9.07 7.29 2.89
C ARG A 99 -7.76 7.12 2.12
N ASN A 100 -7.87 6.74 0.86
CA ASN A 100 -6.72 6.48 0.01
C ASN A 100 -6.58 7.58 -1.04
N SER A 101 -6.31 8.82 -0.63
CA SER A 101 -6.37 9.98 -1.52
C SER A 101 -5.42 9.92 -2.73
N SER A 102 -4.33 9.15 -2.65
CA SER A 102 -3.41 8.92 -3.78
C SER A 102 -3.89 7.83 -4.74
N ASN A 103 -4.60 6.82 -4.24
CA ASN A 103 -5.11 5.70 -5.04
C ASN A 103 -6.63 5.77 -5.29
N ALA A 104 -7.27 6.90 -4.98
CA ALA A 104 -8.67 7.16 -5.27
C ALA A 104 -8.83 8.15 -6.44
N THR A 105 -9.82 7.94 -7.29
CA THR A 105 -10.22 8.90 -8.32
C THR A 105 -11.05 10.03 -7.68
N LYS A 106 -11.29 11.11 -8.44
CA LYS A 106 -12.17 12.21 -8.00
C LYS A 106 -13.60 11.77 -7.71
N ASP A 107 -14.02 10.68 -8.35
CA ASP A 107 -15.34 10.05 -8.22
C ASP A 107 -15.37 9.00 -7.09
N GLY A 108 -14.25 8.77 -6.39
CA GLY A 108 -14.14 7.86 -5.24
C GLY A 108 -13.86 6.40 -5.57
N TYR A 109 -13.48 6.09 -6.81
CA TYR A 109 -13.11 4.73 -7.24
C TYR A 109 -11.62 4.46 -7.01
N LEU A 110 -11.20 3.20 -7.08
CA LEU A 110 -9.78 2.84 -7.09
C LEU A 110 -9.15 3.29 -8.41
N LYS A 111 -8.16 4.17 -8.31
CA LYS A 111 -7.41 4.70 -9.46
C LYS A 111 -6.60 3.60 -10.11
N ASN A 112 -6.65 3.54 -11.44
CA ASN A 112 -5.77 2.69 -12.22
C ASN A 112 -4.30 3.16 -12.10
N THR A 113 -3.42 2.27 -11.66
CA THR A 113 -1.97 2.46 -11.59
C THR A 113 -1.22 1.63 -12.63
N GLY A 114 -1.93 0.83 -13.42
CA GLY A 114 -1.37 0.10 -14.56
C GLY A 114 -1.21 0.99 -15.79
N ASN A 115 -0.37 0.57 -16.73
CA ASN A 115 -0.12 1.26 -18.00
C ASN A 115 -1.24 1.06 -19.04
N GLY A 116 -2.45 0.73 -18.59
CA GLY A 116 -3.63 0.53 -19.43
C GLY A 116 -4.46 1.81 -19.60
N PRO A 117 -5.79 1.68 -19.82
CA PRO A 117 -6.64 2.82 -20.09
C PRO A 117 -6.79 3.73 -18.86
N GLU A 118 -6.50 5.02 -19.04
CA GLU A 118 -6.59 6.03 -17.97
C GLU A 118 -8.03 6.30 -17.54
N ASN A 119 -8.98 6.22 -18.48
CA ASN A 119 -10.39 6.48 -18.26
C ASN A 119 -11.19 5.29 -17.69
N ILE A 120 -10.48 4.24 -17.25
CA ILE A 120 -11.05 3.08 -16.57
C ILE A 120 -10.42 2.98 -15.19
N ALA A 121 -11.27 2.77 -14.20
CA ALA A 121 -10.91 2.58 -12.80
C ALA A 121 -11.49 1.26 -12.28
N LEU A 122 -11.23 0.95 -11.01
CA LEU A 122 -11.82 -0.18 -10.31
C LEU A 122 -12.87 0.29 -9.30
N LEU A 123 -14.07 -0.26 -9.41
CA LEU A 123 -15.18 -0.01 -8.49
C LEU A 123 -15.13 -1.04 -7.36
N LEU A 124 -14.85 -0.59 -6.15
CA LEU A 124 -15.00 -1.39 -4.95
C LEU A 124 -16.42 -1.25 -4.40
N MET A 125 -17.01 -2.36 -3.98
CA MET A 125 -18.37 -2.44 -3.49
C MET A 125 -18.46 -3.24 -2.19
N ASP A 126 -19.42 -2.88 -1.36
CA ASP A 126 -19.76 -3.62 -0.14
C ASP A 126 -20.50 -4.94 -0.44
N ASN A 127 -20.91 -5.64 0.61
CA ASN A 127 -21.67 -6.88 0.52
C ASN A 127 -23.01 -6.71 -0.23
N ASN A 128 -23.61 -5.52 -0.17
CA ASN A 128 -24.88 -5.17 -0.82
C ASN A 128 -24.70 -4.67 -2.25
N ARG A 129 -23.49 -4.76 -2.81
CA ARG A 129 -23.11 -4.19 -4.13
C ARG A 129 -23.27 -2.67 -4.21
N LYS A 130 -23.24 -1.98 -3.07
CA LYS A 130 -23.18 -0.52 -3.03
C LYS A 130 -21.74 -0.07 -3.23
N ALA A 131 -21.55 0.93 -4.08
CA ALA A 131 -20.24 1.54 -4.32
C ALA A 131 -19.65 2.09 -3.01
N ILE A 132 -18.37 1.82 -2.76
CA ILE A 132 -17.60 2.37 -1.65
C ILE A 132 -16.86 3.60 -2.14
N ASP A 133 -17.09 4.76 -1.51
CA ASP A 133 -16.38 6.00 -1.82
C ASP A 133 -15.08 6.06 -1.02
N LEU A 134 -13.94 5.93 -1.71
CA LEU A 134 -12.60 5.90 -1.11
C LEU A 134 -12.00 7.28 -0.82
N ARG A 135 -12.77 8.36 -1.04
CA ARG A 135 -12.38 9.72 -0.63
C ARG A 135 -12.56 9.94 0.87
N THR A 136 -13.29 9.06 1.54
CA THR A 136 -13.47 9.04 2.99
C THR A 136 -13.16 7.66 3.53
N THR A 137 -12.87 7.57 4.83
CA THR A 137 -12.80 6.27 5.50
C THR A 137 -14.21 5.69 5.60
N THR A 138 -14.37 4.42 5.23
CA THR A 138 -15.63 3.69 5.33
C THR A 138 -15.48 2.47 6.22
N TYR A 139 -16.55 2.11 6.94
CA TYR A 139 -16.55 1.02 7.92
C TYR A 139 -17.53 -0.05 7.46
N HIS A 140 -17.10 -1.31 7.53
CA HIS A 140 -17.84 -2.45 7.00
C HIS A 140 -17.95 -3.55 8.04
N GLU A 141 -19.19 -3.96 8.27
CA GLU A 141 -19.55 -5.03 9.19
C GLU A 141 -19.35 -6.41 8.56
N ALA A 142 -19.23 -7.43 9.41
CA ALA A 142 -19.16 -8.81 8.95
C ALA A 142 -20.47 -9.21 8.27
N ALA A 143 -20.37 -9.88 7.11
CA ALA A 143 -21.52 -10.42 6.39
C ALA A 143 -22.14 -11.61 7.14
N THR A 144 -21.33 -12.37 7.88
CA THR A 144 -21.75 -13.49 8.74
C THR A 144 -20.74 -13.68 9.88
N SER A 145 -21.22 -14.03 11.08
CA SER A 145 -20.40 -14.74 12.08
C SER A 145 -20.33 -16.20 11.67
N ILE A 146 -19.13 -16.71 11.39
CA ILE A 146 -18.97 -18.16 11.23
C ILE A 146 -18.55 -18.67 12.60
N GLU A 147 -19.44 -19.40 13.27
CA GLU A 147 -19.07 -20.23 14.43
C GLU A 147 -18.23 -21.41 13.92
N GLN A 148 -17.00 -21.15 13.49
CA GLN A 148 -16.02 -22.18 13.18
C GLN A 148 -15.25 -22.54 14.44
N SER A 149 -14.78 -23.79 14.51
CA SER A 149 -13.98 -24.36 15.61
C SER A 149 -12.67 -23.60 15.93
N ASP A 150 -12.32 -22.61 15.10
CA ASP A 150 -11.28 -21.62 15.32
C ASP A 150 -11.92 -20.34 15.87
N GLY A 151 -11.91 -20.22 17.21
CA GLY A 151 -12.63 -19.22 18.01
C GLY A 151 -13.02 -17.93 17.29
N ASN A 152 -14.32 -17.81 16.98
CA ASN A 152 -15.00 -16.58 16.54
C ASN A 152 -14.54 -15.98 15.21
N ALA A 153 -14.36 -16.78 14.14
CA ALA A 153 -14.09 -16.24 12.81
C ALA A 153 -15.21 -15.29 12.29
N ARG A 154 -14.81 -14.18 11.66
CA ARG A 154 -15.70 -13.18 11.05
C ARG A 154 -15.35 -12.99 9.59
N SER A 155 -16.35 -13.03 8.70
CA SER A 155 -16.16 -12.84 7.26
C SER A 155 -16.78 -11.55 6.77
N TYR A 156 -16.00 -10.75 6.04
CA TYR A 156 -16.40 -9.47 5.45
C TYR A 156 -16.38 -9.64 3.94
N LYS A 157 -17.51 -9.43 3.29
CA LYS A 157 -17.67 -9.67 1.85
C LYS A 157 -17.70 -8.36 1.08
N PHE A 158 -16.94 -8.33 0.00
CA PHE A 158 -16.82 -7.20 -0.91
C PHE A 158 -16.92 -7.68 -2.36
N HIS A 159 -17.05 -6.73 -3.27
CA HIS A 159 -16.98 -7.01 -4.71
C HIS A 159 -16.09 -5.97 -5.39
N VAL A 160 -15.42 -6.35 -6.46
CA VAL A 160 -14.61 -5.43 -7.29
C VAL A 160 -14.93 -5.64 -8.76
N GLY A 161 -15.06 -4.56 -9.51
CA GLY A 161 -15.31 -4.61 -10.96
C GLY A 161 -14.70 -3.42 -11.69
N TYR A 162 -14.78 -3.43 -13.01
CA TYR A 162 -14.34 -2.32 -13.85
C TYR A 162 -15.39 -1.20 -13.89
N ILE A 163 -14.95 0.06 -13.95
CA ILE A 163 -15.83 1.20 -14.14
C ILE A 163 -15.19 2.27 -15.02
N LYS A 164 -15.98 2.87 -15.91
CA LYS A 164 -15.55 4.05 -16.67
C LYS A 164 -15.61 5.31 -15.81
N LEU A 165 -14.67 6.23 -16.02
CA LEU A 165 -14.68 7.54 -15.39
C LEU A 165 -15.54 8.49 -16.21
N ASN A 166 -16.57 9.08 -15.59
CA ASN A 166 -17.53 9.94 -16.29
C ASN A 166 -16.95 11.33 -16.65
N ASN A 167 -15.90 11.75 -15.95
CA ASN A 167 -15.30 13.08 -16.06
C ASN A 167 -14.02 13.13 -16.91
N GLU A 168 -13.60 12.00 -17.48
CA GLU A 168 -12.46 11.95 -18.40
C GLU A 168 -12.97 11.86 -19.84
N TYR A 169 -13.16 13.03 -20.45
CA TYR A 169 -13.65 13.17 -21.83
C TYR A 169 -12.65 12.72 -22.91
N LYS A 170 -11.51 12.15 -22.51
CA LYS A 170 -10.56 11.53 -23.43
C LYS A 170 -10.83 10.04 -23.49
N ALA A 171 -11.29 9.59 -24.65
CA ALA A 171 -11.15 8.18 -25.03
C ALA A 171 -9.68 7.79 -24.85
N SER A 172 -9.43 6.78 -24.02
CA SER A 172 -8.08 6.26 -23.91
C SER A 172 -7.79 5.43 -25.16
N THR A 173 -6.70 5.74 -25.85
CA THR A 173 -6.23 4.95 -27.00
C THR A 173 -5.40 3.74 -26.57
N THR A 174 -5.22 3.55 -25.26
CA THR A 174 -4.31 2.57 -24.69
C THR A 174 -5.11 1.43 -24.06
N VAL A 175 -5.14 0.28 -24.72
CA VAL A 175 -5.55 -0.97 -24.08
C VAL A 175 -4.40 -1.51 -23.25
N GLY A 176 -4.70 -2.13 -22.10
CA GLY A 176 -3.64 -2.62 -21.22
C GLY A 176 -4.11 -2.92 -19.80
N PRO A 177 -3.16 -3.17 -18.88
CA PRO A 177 -3.48 -3.60 -17.53
C PRO A 177 -4.18 -2.51 -16.72
N VAL A 178 -5.17 -2.93 -15.94
CA VAL A 178 -5.81 -2.11 -14.92
C VAL A 178 -5.42 -2.67 -13.56
N LEU A 179 -4.61 -1.92 -12.82
CA LEU A 179 -4.09 -2.31 -11.50
C LEU A 179 -4.52 -1.28 -10.46
N ALA A 180 -4.77 -1.70 -9.23
CA ALA A 180 -4.95 -0.78 -8.11
C ALA A 180 -4.64 -1.48 -6.79
N GLN A 181 -4.49 -0.69 -5.73
CA GLN A 181 -4.31 -1.17 -4.37
C GLN A 181 -5.27 -0.45 -3.41
N ALA A 182 -5.96 -1.24 -2.59
CA ALA A 182 -6.74 -0.75 -1.46
C ALA A 182 -6.02 -1.12 -0.15
N TYR A 183 -6.07 -0.23 0.83
CA TYR A 183 -5.59 -0.51 2.18
C TYR A 183 -6.78 -0.62 3.12
N TYR A 184 -6.71 -1.60 4.01
CA TYR A 184 -7.74 -1.83 5.00
C TYR A 184 -7.11 -2.18 6.34
N ARG A 185 -7.84 -1.92 7.42
CA ARG A 185 -7.43 -2.27 8.78
C ARG A 185 -8.63 -2.70 9.61
N ILE A 186 -8.34 -3.42 10.70
CA ILE A 186 -9.33 -3.70 11.73
C ILE A 186 -9.51 -2.45 12.59
N THR A 187 -10.75 -2.10 12.91
CA THR A 187 -11.07 -1.13 13.97
C THR A 187 -12.29 -1.58 14.76
N TYR A 188 -12.56 -0.89 15.86
CA TYR A 188 -13.65 -1.21 16.80
C TYR A 188 -14.46 0.06 17.01
N LEU A 189 -15.74 0.01 16.68
CA LEU A 189 -16.70 1.09 16.89
C LEU A 189 -17.41 0.93 18.25
#